data_AF-A0A6P2AG73-F1
#
_entry.id   AF-A0A6P2AG73-F1
#
_cell.length_a   1.000
_cell.length_b   1.000
_cell.length_c   1.000
_cell.angle_alpha   90.00
_cell.angle_beta   90.00
_cell.angle_gamma   90.00
#
_symmetry.space_group_name_H-M   'P 1'
#
loop_
_entity.id
_entity.type
_entity.pdbx_description
1 polymer ?
#
loop_
_entity_poly.entity_id
_entity_poly.type
_entity_poly.pdbx_seq_one_letter_code
_entity_poly.pdbx_strand_id
1 'polypeptide(L)'
;MVNVVNSNNLLQDLQQLRETVIREGEAIYQPWRSLITRETFHHSAQNLAHYLALRKQDLRQIQLALMPWGLSSLGKIESRVIPNLDAVTCTLAEICQQPNPLKSRPSLTDFFAGDQLLHKNTIEVFGNSSQARQVRIMVTLPREAADNYELVKELLIRGTDCLRINCAHDRPEEWQKMIEHINKAKLQTRRNCRLLMDLAGPKIRLEEVLSPNGEKRIHPDEIILLSKDKPSQPHPDYWQVSCSVPEILPKLKIGTRIWIDDGHLGAIIESIDSQGIWLRVTHTRPKGEKLKADKGINFPETIINLNPLTAKDLADLDFVANHADLIGYSFVQTARDIQLLQTELEKRLGAQWRNKAIIAKIETQEAINNLPELIVQAAGKQPFGVMIARGDLAVEIGYQRLAEMQEEILWLCQAAHVPVIWATQVLETLVKTGIPSRAEITDAAMGERAECVMLNKGSFIIEAVSILDDVLTRMEAHQSKKGSQLRALHSWDN
;
A
#
# COMPACT_ATOMS: atom_id res chain seq x y z
N MET A 1 22.67 -37.92 18.41
CA MET A 1 22.37 -37.74 16.98
C MET A 1 20.98 -37.14 16.88
N VAL A 2 20.86 -35.91 16.39
CA VAL A 2 19.55 -35.29 16.14
C VAL A 2 18.84 -36.18 15.11
N ASN A 3 17.62 -36.63 15.42
CA ASN A 3 16.83 -37.47 14.54
C ASN A 3 16.46 -36.63 13.31
N VAL A 4 17.31 -36.64 12.28
CA VAL A 4 17.04 -35.94 11.03
C VAL A 4 15.77 -36.54 10.44
N VAL A 5 14.81 -35.70 10.07
CA VAL A 5 13.55 -36.12 9.44
C VAL A 5 13.89 -37.00 8.24
N ASN A 6 13.24 -38.16 8.13
CA ASN A 6 13.45 -39.11 7.04
C ASN A 6 13.28 -38.40 5.68
N SER A 7 14.35 -38.37 4.88
CA SER A 7 14.39 -37.66 3.60
C SER A 7 13.36 -38.18 2.60
N ASN A 8 13.04 -39.46 2.62
CA ASN A 8 12.03 -40.04 1.72
C ASN A 8 10.63 -39.53 2.05
N ASN A 9 10.28 -39.42 3.33
CA ASN A 9 8.99 -38.86 3.75
C ASN A 9 8.94 -37.37 3.36
N LEU A 10 10.02 -36.63 3.61
CA LEU A 10 10.10 -35.21 3.23
C LEU A 10 9.99 -35.00 1.71
N LEU A 11 10.54 -35.91 0.91
CA LEU A 11 10.39 -35.89 -0.55
C LEU A 11 8.94 -36.10 -0.97
N GLN A 12 8.26 -37.07 -0.35
CA GLN A 12 6.83 -37.32 -0.61
C GLN A 12 5.98 -36.11 -0.23
N ASP A 13 6.23 -35.51 0.95
CA ASP A 13 5.52 -34.32 1.41
C ASP A 13 5.70 -33.14 0.43
N LEU A 14 6.92 -32.94 -0.09
CA LEU A 14 7.20 -31.90 -1.09
C LEU A 14 6.53 -32.18 -2.43
N GLN A 15 6.53 -33.43 -2.90
CA GLN A 15 5.84 -33.82 -4.13
C GLN A 15 4.33 -33.58 -4.01
N GLN A 16 3.73 -33.98 -2.89
CA GLN A 16 2.31 -33.75 -2.60
C GLN A 16 1.98 -32.25 -2.49
N LEU A 17 2.82 -31.48 -1.81
CA LEU A 17 2.68 -30.03 -1.72
C LEU A 17 2.69 -29.41 -3.12
N ARG A 18 3.67 -29.76 -3.94
CA ARG A 18 3.82 -29.25 -5.31
C ARG A 18 2.59 -29.57 -6.17
N GLU A 19 2.13 -30.81 -6.19
CA GLU A 19 0.93 -31.21 -6.93
C GLU A 19 -0.32 -30.44 -6.47
N THR A 20 -0.45 -30.26 -5.16
CA THR A 20 -1.55 -29.49 -4.58
C THR A 20 -1.49 -28.02 -5.00
N VAL A 21 -0.32 -27.40 -4.94
CA VAL A 21 -0.10 -26.01 -5.36
C VAL A 21 -0.43 -25.81 -6.84
N ILE A 22 -0.01 -26.72 -7.72
CA ILE A 22 -0.32 -26.63 -9.16
C ILE A 22 -1.82 -26.78 -9.38
N ARG A 23 -2.45 -27.83 -8.80
CA ARG A 23 -3.87 -28.12 -9.01
C ARG A 23 -4.76 -26.99 -8.50
N GLU A 24 -4.53 -26.52 -7.27
CA GLU A 24 -5.32 -25.45 -6.67
C GLU A 24 -5.00 -24.08 -7.28
N GLY A 25 -3.73 -23.82 -7.62
CA GLY A 25 -3.32 -22.59 -8.29
C GLY A 25 -3.94 -22.48 -9.68
N GLU A 26 -4.01 -23.58 -10.43
CA GLU A 26 -4.71 -23.60 -11.71
C GLU A 26 -6.21 -23.32 -11.53
N ALA A 27 -6.85 -23.90 -10.52
CA ALA A 27 -8.26 -23.63 -10.22
C ALA A 27 -8.52 -22.15 -9.87
N ILE A 28 -7.58 -21.48 -9.19
CA ILE A 28 -7.64 -20.03 -8.91
C ILE A 28 -7.39 -19.20 -10.18
N TYR A 29 -6.42 -19.60 -11.01
CA TYR A 29 -6.00 -18.85 -12.19
C TYR A 29 -7.01 -18.90 -13.35
N GLN A 30 -7.70 -20.03 -13.53
CA GLN A 30 -8.66 -20.23 -14.62
C GLN A 30 -9.70 -19.10 -14.75
N PRO A 31 -10.43 -18.69 -13.69
CA PRO A 31 -11.38 -17.57 -13.79
C PRO A 31 -10.69 -16.22 -14.06
N TRP A 32 -9.42 -16.05 -13.68
CA TRP A 32 -8.66 -14.82 -13.94
C TRP A 32 -8.21 -14.69 -15.39
N ARG A 33 -7.99 -15.83 -16.08
CA ARG A 33 -7.43 -15.85 -17.43
C ARG A 33 -8.24 -15.01 -18.42
N SER A 34 -9.57 -15.01 -18.33
CA SER A 34 -10.45 -14.21 -19.20
C SER A 34 -10.46 -12.72 -18.87
N LEU A 35 -10.01 -12.31 -17.68
CA LEU A 35 -9.96 -10.91 -17.26
C LEU A 35 -8.68 -10.20 -17.73
N ILE A 36 -7.63 -10.98 -18.02
CA ILE A 36 -6.31 -10.48 -18.40
C ILE A 36 -6.29 -10.28 -19.92
N THR A 37 -6.13 -9.03 -20.34
CA THR A 37 -5.90 -8.66 -21.74
C THR A 37 -4.46 -8.24 -22.01
N ARG A 38 -3.67 -8.04 -20.95
CA ARG A 38 -2.26 -7.67 -21.00
C ARG A 38 -1.42 -8.95 -20.92
N GLU A 39 -0.97 -9.42 -22.08
CA GLU A 39 -0.22 -10.67 -22.26
C GLU A 39 0.94 -10.86 -21.27
N THR A 40 1.69 -9.79 -21.01
CA THR A 40 2.86 -9.82 -20.11
C THR A 40 2.51 -10.14 -18.65
N PHE A 41 1.23 -10.09 -18.26
CA PHE A 41 0.78 -10.32 -16.89
C PHE A 41 0.33 -11.76 -16.62
N HIS A 42 0.14 -12.61 -17.65
CA HIS A 42 -0.31 -14.00 -17.44
C HIS A 42 0.60 -14.80 -16.50
N HIS A 43 1.93 -14.70 -16.68
CA HIS A 43 2.89 -15.39 -15.80
C HIS A 43 2.81 -14.90 -14.34
N SER A 44 2.68 -13.58 -14.15
CA SER A 44 2.49 -12.98 -12.83
C SER A 44 1.22 -13.45 -12.13
N ALA A 45 0.09 -13.45 -12.84
CA ALA A 45 -1.19 -13.91 -12.31
C ALA A 45 -1.15 -15.40 -11.94
N GLN A 46 -0.50 -16.23 -12.77
CA GLN A 46 -0.35 -17.65 -12.49
C GLN A 46 0.55 -17.90 -11.26
N ASN A 47 1.67 -17.17 -11.14
CA ASN A 47 2.52 -17.28 -9.95
C ASN A 47 1.80 -16.80 -8.68
N LEU A 48 1.02 -15.72 -8.75
CA LEU A 48 0.15 -15.27 -7.65
C LEU A 48 -0.85 -16.37 -7.24
N ALA A 49 -1.50 -17.01 -8.21
CA ALA A 49 -2.46 -18.10 -7.96
C ALA A 49 -1.78 -19.29 -7.26
N HIS A 50 -0.60 -19.70 -7.73
CA HIS A 50 0.22 -20.71 -7.06
C HIS A 50 0.64 -20.28 -5.65
N TYR A 51 0.98 -19.01 -5.45
CA TYR A 51 1.35 -18.49 -4.13
C TYR A 51 0.17 -18.54 -3.16
N LEU A 52 -1.03 -18.17 -3.59
CA LEU A 52 -2.25 -18.30 -2.79
C LEU A 52 -2.55 -19.76 -2.42
N ALA A 53 -2.43 -20.68 -3.38
CA ALA A 53 -2.56 -22.12 -3.11
C ALA A 53 -1.53 -22.61 -2.09
N LEU A 54 -0.27 -22.19 -2.23
CA LEU A 54 0.81 -22.52 -1.30
C LEU A 54 0.54 -21.99 0.11
N ARG A 55 0.07 -20.74 0.24
CA ARG A 55 -0.17 -20.08 1.54
C ARG A 55 -1.39 -20.58 2.30
N LYS A 56 -2.23 -21.43 1.68
CA LYS A 56 -3.26 -22.21 2.40
C LYS A 56 -2.68 -23.38 3.21
N GLN A 57 -1.42 -23.74 2.99
CA GLN A 57 -0.73 -24.84 3.66
C GLN A 57 0.17 -24.31 4.78
N ASP A 58 0.25 -25.02 5.91
CA ASP A 58 1.24 -24.71 6.96
C ASP A 58 2.60 -25.29 6.59
N LEU A 59 3.49 -24.42 6.09
CA LEU A 59 4.79 -24.84 5.61
C LEU A 59 5.82 -25.05 6.73
N ARG A 60 5.58 -24.60 7.97
CA ARG A 60 6.62 -24.47 9.00
C ARG A 60 7.37 -25.78 9.26
N GLN A 61 6.64 -26.90 9.28
CA GLN A 61 7.24 -28.22 9.48
C GLN A 61 8.14 -28.63 8.31
N ILE A 62 7.69 -28.43 7.07
CA ILE A 62 8.49 -28.68 5.85
C ILE A 62 9.74 -27.80 5.87
N GLN A 63 9.61 -26.52 6.22
CA GLN A 63 10.75 -25.58 6.29
C GLN A 63 11.81 -26.05 7.29
N LEU A 64 11.40 -26.42 8.50
CA LEU A 64 12.29 -26.95 9.53
C LEU A 64 12.94 -28.28 9.10
N ALA A 65 12.18 -29.14 8.43
CA ALA A 65 12.69 -30.43 7.95
C ALA A 65 13.71 -30.28 6.81
N LEU A 66 13.62 -29.24 5.98
CA LEU A 66 14.56 -28.99 4.88
C LEU A 66 15.93 -28.48 5.33
N MET A 67 15.99 -27.72 6.42
CA MET A 67 17.21 -27.04 6.87
C MET A 67 18.38 -27.99 7.20
N PRO A 68 18.20 -29.10 7.93
CA PRO A 68 19.29 -30.05 8.21
C PRO A 68 19.89 -30.71 6.97
N TRP A 69 19.14 -30.75 5.86
CA TRP A 69 19.61 -31.25 4.57
C TRP A 69 20.35 -30.20 3.74
N GLY A 70 20.51 -28.97 4.26
CA GLY A 70 21.14 -27.87 3.54
C GLY A 70 20.29 -27.32 2.38
N LEU A 71 19.00 -27.64 2.36
CA LEU A 71 18.09 -27.22 1.30
C LEU A 71 17.44 -25.86 1.62
N SER A 72 16.97 -25.18 0.57
CA SER A 72 16.18 -23.95 0.70
C SER A 72 14.98 -24.18 1.61
N SER A 73 14.79 -23.32 2.61
CA SER A 73 13.61 -23.34 3.50
C SER A 73 12.36 -22.76 2.84
N LEU A 74 12.36 -22.50 1.52
CA LEU A 74 11.27 -21.85 0.78
C LEU A 74 10.92 -20.44 1.29
N GLY A 75 11.74 -19.83 2.14
CA GLY A 75 11.46 -18.54 2.76
C GLY A 75 11.47 -17.33 1.81
N LYS A 76 11.92 -17.50 0.56
CA LYS A 76 11.99 -16.48 -0.51
C LYS A 76 11.32 -16.96 -1.80
N ILE A 77 10.17 -17.62 -1.65
CA ILE A 77 9.47 -18.34 -2.73
C ILE A 77 8.52 -17.44 -3.53
N GLU A 78 8.14 -16.28 -3.01
CA GLU A 78 7.06 -15.40 -3.51
C GLU A 78 7.09 -15.24 -5.03
N SER A 79 8.20 -14.76 -5.59
CA SER A 79 8.36 -14.46 -7.02
C SER A 79 8.55 -15.69 -7.93
N ARG A 80 8.57 -16.91 -7.37
CA ARG A 80 9.00 -18.11 -8.10
C ARG A 80 8.50 -19.40 -7.46
N VAL A 81 7.18 -19.52 -7.29
CA VAL A 81 6.59 -20.60 -6.50
C VAL A 81 6.95 -22.00 -7.03
N ILE A 82 6.58 -22.27 -8.29
CA ILE A 82 6.85 -23.58 -8.89
C ILE A 82 8.34 -23.80 -9.12
N PRO A 83 9.14 -22.86 -9.68
CA PRO A 83 10.57 -23.08 -9.85
C PRO A 83 11.32 -23.38 -8.54
N ASN A 84 10.93 -22.78 -7.42
CA ASN A 84 11.57 -23.06 -6.12
C ASN A 84 11.21 -24.46 -5.59
N LEU A 85 9.93 -24.84 -5.65
CA LEU A 85 9.49 -26.20 -5.31
C LEU A 85 10.18 -27.25 -6.20
N ASP A 86 10.30 -26.96 -7.50
CA ASP A 86 10.96 -27.81 -8.47
C ASP A 86 12.43 -28.03 -8.13
N ALA A 87 13.16 -26.95 -7.83
CA ALA A 87 14.58 -27.03 -7.51
C ALA A 87 14.86 -27.83 -6.21
N VAL A 88 14.06 -27.60 -5.17
CA VAL A 88 14.20 -28.34 -3.90
C VAL A 88 13.81 -29.80 -4.07
N THR A 89 12.71 -30.09 -4.77
CA THR A 89 12.25 -31.47 -5.01
C THR A 89 13.25 -32.26 -5.84
N CYS A 90 13.81 -31.67 -6.91
CA CYS A 90 14.89 -32.29 -7.71
C CYS A 90 16.08 -32.70 -6.82
N THR A 91 16.55 -31.76 -5.99
CA THR A 91 17.74 -31.98 -5.16
C THR A 91 17.48 -33.04 -4.09
N LEU A 92 16.31 -33.02 -3.46
CA LEU A 92 15.96 -34.00 -2.45
C LEU A 92 15.74 -35.40 -3.05
N ALA A 93 15.21 -35.50 -4.28
CA ALA A 93 15.09 -36.77 -4.99
C ALA A 93 16.47 -37.41 -5.24
N GLU A 94 17.45 -36.62 -5.66
CA GLU A 94 18.84 -37.07 -5.81
C GLU A 94 19.44 -37.55 -4.47
N ILE A 95 19.22 -36.81 -3.37
CA ILE A 95 19.64 -37.21 -2.02
C ILE A 95 19.01 -38.55 -1.60
N CYS A 96 17.74 -38.77 -1.93
CA CYS A 96 17.02 -40.01 -1.65
C CYS A 96 17.34 -41.14 -2.62
N GLN A 97 18.18 -40.90 -3.65
CA GLN A 97 18.44 -41.84 -4.74
C GLN A 97 17.16 -42.31 -5.45
N GLN A 98 16.15 -41.44 -5.52
CA GLN A 98 14.90 -41.71 -6.22
C GLN A 98 14.91 -41.08 -7.61
N PRO A 99 14.11 -41.60 -8.57
CA PRO A 99 13.97 -40.98 -9.88
C PRO A 99 13.55 -39.52 -9.73
N ASN A 100 14.21 -38.63 -10.48
CA ASN A 100 13.85 -37.21 -10.45
C ASN A 100 12.43 -37.05 -11.01
N PRO A 101 11.46 -36.53 -10.23
CA PRO A 101 10.10 -36.30 -10.74
C PRO A 101 10.06 -35.25 -11.86
N LEU A 102 11.12 -34.45 -12.00
CA LEU A 102 11.25 -33.42 -13.02
C LEU A 102 12.40 -33.77 -13.98
N LYS A 103 12.20 -33.51 -15.27
CA LYS A 103 13.20 -33.86 -16.30
C LYS A 103 14.54 -33.15 -16.10
N SER A 104 14.55 -31.95 -15.51
CA SER A 104 15.75 -31.16 -15.24
C SER A 104 15.50 -30.10 -14.16
N ARG A 105 16.57 -29.62 -13.53
CA ARG A 105 16.52 -28.44 -12.64
C ARG A 105 16.17 -27.18 -13.44
N PRO A 106 15.49 -26.18 -12.85
CA PRO A 106 15.24 -24.90 -13.51
C PRO A 106 16.56 -24.21 -13.88
N SER A 107 16.60 -23.54 -15.04
CA SER A 107 17.74 -22.69 -15.40
C SER A 107 17.80 -21.47 -14.48
N LEU A 108 18.97 -20.80 -14.37
CA LEU A 108 19.08 -19.56 -13.59
C LEU A 108 18.11 -18.48 -14.12
N THR A 109 17.98 -18.36 -15.44
CA THR A 109 17.07 -17.41 -16.06
C THR A 109 15.63 -17.67 -15.65
N ASP A 110 15.16 -18.93 -15.74
CA ASP A 110 13.79 -19.29 -15.38
C ASP A 110 13.55 -19.15 -13.87
N PHE A 111 14.55 -19.49 -13.06
CA PHE A 111 14.47 -19.41 -11.60
C PHE A 111 14.34 -17.97 -11.09
N PHE A 112 15.00 -17.01 -11.75
CA PHE A 112 14.98 -15.58 -11.39
C PHE A 112 14.05 -14.74 -12.28
N ALA A 113 13.25 -15.36 -13.15
CA ALA A 113 12.35 -14.66 -14.06
C ALA A 113 11.36 -13.74 -13.34
N GLY A 114 10.82 -14.16 -12.18
CA GLY A 114 9.91 -13.34 -11.39
C GLY A 114 10.55 -12.08 -10.80
N ASP A 115 11.81 -12.18 -10.34
CA ASP A 115 12.54 -11.00 -9.84
C ASP A 115 12.79 -9.99 -10.97
N GLN A 116 13.11 -10.48 -12.18
CA GLN A 116 13.26 -9.64 -13.37
C GLN A 116 11.94 -8.99 -13.80
N LEU A 117 10.82 -9.73 -13.72
CA LEU A 117 9.49 -9.19 -14.00
C LEU A 117 9.12 -8.07 -13.01
N LEU A 118 9.36 -8.28 -11.72
CA LEU A 118 9.10 -7.27 -10.70
C LEU A 118 9.92 -6.01 -10.96
N HIS A 119 11.22 -6.17 -11.28
CA HIS A 119 12.08 -5.06 -11.64
C HIS A 119 11.60 -4.31 -12.89
N LYS A 120 11.19 -5.04 -13.94
CA LYS A 120 10.64 -4.46 -15.17
C LYS A 120 9.35 -3.67 -14.90
N ASN A 121 8.42 -4.25 -14.14
CA ASN A 121 7.16 -3.59 -13.77
C ASN A 121 7.42 -2.36 -12.89
N THR A 122 8.43 -2.41 -12.02
CA THR A 122 8.88 -1.25 -11.24
C THR A 122 9.34 -0.11 -12.13
N ILE A 123 10.16 -0.39 -13.15
CA ILE A 123 10.62 0.63 -14.11
C ILE A 123 9.47 1.17 -14.95
N GLU A 124 8.54 0.32 -15.37
CA GLU A 124 7.38 0.74 -16.14
C GLU A 124 6.51 1.73 -15.35
N VAL A 125 6.26 1.44 -14.07
CA VAL A 125 5.44 2.25 -13.16
C VAL A 125 6.19 3.51 -12.69
N PHE A 126 7.34 3.36 -12.03
CA PHE A 126 8.05 4.47 -11.38
C PHE A 126 9.20 5.06 -12.19
N GLY A 127 9.55 4.47 -13.33
CA GLY A 127 10.76 4.84 -14.07
C GLY A 127 12.04 4.25 -13.48
N ASN A 128 13.16 4.58 -14.13
CA ASN A 128 14.48 4.27 -13.61
C ASN A 128 14.74 5.07 -12.32
N SER A 129 15.46 4.46 -11.38
CA SER A 129 15.95 5.18 -10.20
C SER A 129 16.91 6.29 -10.63
N SER A 130 16.78 7.46 -10.00
CA SER A 130 17.64 8.63 -10.23
C SER A 130 19.05 8.47 -9.66
N GLN A 131 19.25 7.48 -8.79
CA GLN A 131 20.50 7.19 -8.10
C GLN A 131 20.87 5.70 -8.20
N ALA A 132 22.03 5.33 -7.66
CA ALA A 132 22.52 3.94 -7.67
C ALA A 132 21.67 2.97 -6.82
N ARG A 133 20.66 3.46 -6.09
CA ARG A 133 19.77 2.65 -5.25
C ARG A 133 18.61 2.01 -6.03
N GLN A 134 18.18 0.82 -5.62
CA GLN A 134 17.01 0.13 -6.18
C GLN A 134 15.66 0.75 -5.77
N VAL A 135 15.51 1.19 -4.52
CA VAL A 135 14.22 1.66 -3.99
C VAL A 135 13.99 3.10 -4.38
N ARG A 136 12.83 3.45 -4.96
CA ARG A 136 12.50 4.83 -5.40
C ARG A 136 12.00 5.69 -4.24
N ILE A 137 12.22 7.01 -4.31
CA ILE A 137 11.66 7.97 -3.36
C ILE A 137 10.52 8.75 -4.02
N MET A 138 9.34 8.70 -3.40
CA MET A 138 8.18 9.51 -3.76
C MET A 138 7.97 10.63 -2.75
N VAL A 139 7.71 11.86 -3.21
CA VAL A 139 7.47 13.01 -2.33
C VAL A 139 6.15 13.68 -2.67
N THR A 140 5.33 13.90 -1.65
CA THR A 140 4.11 14.71 -1.79
C THR A 140 4.46 16.19 -1.84
N LEU A 141 4.02 16.90 -2.90
CA LEU A 141 4.25 18.32 -3.05
C LEU A 141 3.36 19.15 -2.09
N PRO A 142 3.92 20.14 -1.38
CA PRO A 142 3.12 21.16 -0.71
C PRO A 142 2.54 22.16 -1.73
N ARG A 143 1.50 22.90 -1.32
CA ARG A 143 0.91 23.97 -2.15
C ARG A 143 1.96 24.98 -2.61
N GLU A 144 2.93 25.30 -1.74
CA GLU A 144 4.04 26.21 -2.05
C GLU A 144 4.80 25.83 -3.33
N ALA A 145 4.84 24.55 -3.71
CA ALA A 145 5.48 24.11 -4.94
C ALA A 145 4.86 24.71 -6.21
N ALA A 146 3.61 25.20 -6.14
CA ALA A 146 2.96 25.91 -7.23
C ALA A 146 3.62 27.29 -7.50
N ASP A 147 4.18 27.92 -6.48
CA ASP A 147 4.77 29.27 -6.60
C ASP A 147 6.29 29.28 -6.34
N ASN A 148 6.87 28.16 -5.88
CA ASN A 148 8.29 27.99 -5.57
C ASN A 148 8.95 26.91 -6.46
N TYR A 149 9.49 27.35 -7.60
CA TYR A 149 10.26 26.50 -8.51
C TYR A 149 11.49 25.85 -7.85
N GLU A 150 12.18 26.60 -6.99
CA GLU A 150 13.45 26.17 -6.40
C GLU A 150 13.26 24.96 -5.49
N LEU A 151 12.13 24.90 -4.77
CA LEU A 151 11.74 23.73 -3.98
C LEU A 151 11.66 22.45 -4.84
N VAL A 152 10.98 22.53 -6.00
CA VAL A 152 10.82 21.38 -6.91
C VAL A 152 12.17 20.96 -7.51
N LYS A 153 13.00 21.94 -7.90
CA LYS A 153 14.35 21.68 -8.40
C LYS A 153 15.21 20.97 -7.36
N GLU A 154 15.20 21.43 -6.11
CA GLU A 154 15.98 20.84 -5.03
C GLU A 154 15.53 19.41 -4.70
N LEU A 155 14.22 19.14 -4.69
CA LEU A 155 13.69 17.78 -4.51
C LEU A 155 14.24 16.81 -5.56
N LEU A 156 14.30 17.22 -6.83
CA LEU A 156 14.87 16.41 -7.89
C LEU A 156 16.39 16.21 -7.69
N ILE A 157 17.13 17.25 -7.31
CA ILE A 157 18.58 17.19 -7.04
C ILE A 157 18.90 16.25 -5.86
N ARG A 158 18.04 16.17 -4.85
CA ARG A 158 18.22 15.25 -3.70
C ARG A 158 17.83 13.80 -3.98
N GLY A 159 17.29 13.52 -5.18
CA GLY A 159 17.01 12.15 -5.61
C GLY A 159 15.54 11.76 -5.52
N THR A 160 14.60 12.70 -5.57
CA THR A 160 13.18 12.33 -5.72
C THR A 160 12.93 11.71 -7.09
N ASP A 161 12.37 10.50 -7.13
CA ASP A 161 12.08 9.76 -8.37
C ASP A 161 10.62 9.94 -8.81
N CYS A 162 9.72 10.20 -7.87
CA CYS A 162 8.32 10.45 -8.15
C CYS A 162 7.78 11.61 -7.30
N LEU A 163 7.07 12.53 -7.92
CA LEU A 163 6.35 13.59 -7.22
C LEU A 163 4.87 13.25 -7.18
N ARG A 164 4.26 13.45 -6.02
CA ARG A 164 2.84 13.22 -5.77
C ARG A 164 2.11 14.56 -5.58
N ILE A 165 1.07 14.78 -6.37
CA ILE A 165 0.06 15.82 -6.12
C ILE A 165 -1.16 15.14 -5.49
N ASN A 166 -1.57 15.62 -4.31
CA ASN A 166 -2.75 15.10 -3.62
C ASN A 166 -3.99 15.93 -4.02
N CYS A 167 -4.87 15.36 -4.84
CA CYS A 167 -6.06 16.03 -5.38
C CYS A 167 -7.19 16.19 -4.34
N ALA A 168 -7.05 15.65 -3.13
CA ALA A 168 -7.93 15.99 -2.01
C ALA A 168 -7.81 17.46 -1.57
N HIS A 169 -6.77 18.17 -2.05
CA HIS A 169 -6.53 19.58 -1.76
C HIS A 169 -6.20 20.34 -3.04
N ASP A 170 -6.26 21.66 -2.94
CA ASP A 170 -5.97 22.60 -4.03
C ASP A 170 -6.89 22.39 -5.24
N ARG A 171 -6.55 23.00 -6.39
CA ARG A 171 -7.39 23.05 -7.59
C ARG A 171 -6.54 22.87 -8.85
N PRO A 172 -7.14 22.54 -10.01
CA PRO A 172 -6.41 22.36 -11.26
C PRO A 172 -5.42 23.47 -11.62
N GLU A 173 -5.73 24.73 -11.29
CA GLU A 173 -4.83 25.86 -11.56
C GLU A 173 -3.51 25.74 -10.81
N GLU A 174 -3.54 25.33 -9.53
CA GLU A 174 -2.33 25.15 -8.73
C GLU A 174 -1.57 23.88 -9.15
N TRP A 175 -2.30 22.80 -9.48
CA TRP A 175 -1.68 21.58 -9.98
C TRP A 175 -0.94 21.84 -11.30
N GLN A 176 -1.52 22.65 -12.19
CA GLN A 176 -0.90 23.03 -13.45
C GLN A 176 0.43 23.77 -13.24
N LYS A 177 0.48 24.74 -12.33
CA LYS A 177 1.74 25.43 -11.98
C LYS A 177 2.78 24.47 -11.41
N MET A 178 2.38 23.55 -10.53
CA MET A 178 3.27 22.51 -10.01
C MET A 178 3.84 21.67 -11.16
N ILE A 179 3.01 21.23 -12.11
CA ILE A 179 3.42 20.46 -13.29
C ILE A 179 4.43 21.25 -14.14
N GLU A 180 4.21 22.55 -14.35
CA GLU A 180 5.13 23.42 -15.08
C GLU A 180 6.50 23.51 -14.39
N HIS A 181 6.52 23.67 -13.07
CA HIS A 181 7.75 23.63 -12.29
C HIS A 181 8.45 22.27 -12.35
N ILE A 182 7.71 21.16 -12.30
CA ILE A 182 8.25 19.80 -12.45
C ILE A 182 8.92 19.66 -13.83
N ASN A 183 8.25 20.05 -14.90
CA ASN A 183 8.77 19.93 -16.25
C ASN A 183 10.02 20.80 -16.46
N LYS A 184 10.00 22.05 -15.95
CA LYS A 184 11.17 22.94 -15.95
C LYS A 184 12.34 22.34 -15.18
N ALA A 185 12.08 21.75 -14.00
CA ALA A 185 13.11 21.17 -13.15
C ALA A 185 13.73 19.92 -13.79
N LYS A 186 12.94 19.05 -14.44
CA LYS A 186 13.43 17.90 -15.22
C LYS A 186 14.40 18.33 -16.31
N LEU A 187 14.05 19.37 -17.09
CA LEU A 187 14.90 19.89 -18.16
C LEU A 187 16.22 20.46 -17.62
N GLN A 188 16.16 21.25 -16.54
CA GLN A 188 17.36 21.89 -15.99
C GLN A 188 18.30 20.89 -15.30
N THR A 189 17.75 19.93 -14.55
CA THR A 189 18.55 18.95 -13.79
C THR A 189 18.94 17.73 -14.62
N ARG A 190 18.31 17.53 -15.79
CA ARG A 190 18.39 16.31 -16.61
C ARG A 190 18.03 15.03 -15.85
N ARG A 191 17.25 15.15 -14.77
CA ARG A 191 16.73 14.03 -14.00
C ARG A 191 15.32 13.72 -14.45
N ASN A 192 15.05 12.44 -14.67
CA ASN A 192 13.68 11.96 -14.89
C ASN A 192 12.96 11.88 -13.54
N CYS A 193 11.66 12.14 -13.55
CA CYS A 193 10.81 12.03 -12.38
C CYS A 193 9.38 11.70 -12.84
N ARG A 194 8.69 10.76 -12.19
CA ARG A 194 7.29 10.47 -12.51
C ARG A 194 6.36 11.39 -11.72
N LEU A 195 5.20 11.71 -12.28
CA LEU A 195 4.14 12.43 -11.60
C LEU A 195 2.98 11.50 -11.25
N LEU A 196 2.75 11.30 -9.95
CA LEU A 196 1.54 10.70 -9.42
C LEU A 196 0.52 11.80 -9.07
N MET A 197 -0.71 11.67 -9.56
CA MET A 197 -1.83 12.49 -9.08
C MET A 197 -2.82 11.58 -8.34
N ASP A 198 -3.04 11.86 -7.06
CA ASP A 198 -3.77 11.01 -6.13
C ASP A 198 -5.20 11.52 -5.95
N LEU A 199 -6.19 10.77 -6.47
CA LEU A 199 -7.60 11.09 -6.34
C LEU A 199 -8.02 11.04 -4.86
N ALA A 200 -8.98 11.88 -4.47
CA ALA A 200 -9.34 12.05 -3.08
C ALA A 200 -10.09 10.83 -2.51
N GLY A 201 -11.01 10.29 -3.30
CA GLY A 201 -11.91 9.22 -2.87
C GLY A 201 -12.91 9.66 -1.79
N PRO A 202 -13.78 8.74 -1.34
CA PRO A 202 -14.92 9.03 -0.47
C PRO A 202 -14.55 9.12 1.03
N LYS A 203 -13.47 9.82 1.40
CA LYS A 203 -13.10 9.97 2.82
C LYS A 203 -14.19 10.73 3.57
N ILE A 204 -14.82 10.07 4.55
CA ILE A 204 -15.85 10.67 5.40
C ILE A 204 -15.18 11.65 6.35
N ARG A 205 -15.73 12.87 6.45
CA ARG A 205 -15.21 13.93 7.33
C ARG A 205 -16.32 14.52 8.18
N LEU A 206 -15.94 15.09 9.33
CA LEU A 206 -16.80 15.99 10.09
C LEU A 206 -17.03 17.26 9.28
N GLU A 207 -18.28 17.72 9.18
CA GLU A 207 -18.59 18.99 8.53
C GLU A 207 -18.80 20.10 9.57
N GLU A 208 -19.80 19.95 10.41
CA GLU A 208 -20.10 20.91 11.47
C GLU A 208 -19.78 20.28 12.82
N VAL A 209 -19.21 21.07 13.73
CA VAL A 209 -18.88 20.64 15.10
C VAL A 209 -19.24 21.76 16.07
N LEU A 210 -20.28 21.55 16.86
CA LEU A 210 -20.68 22.45 17.94
C LEU A 210 -20.35 21.82 19.28
N SER A 211 -19.65 22.58 20.12
CA SER A 211 -19.26 22.13 21.46
C SER A 211 -20.24 22.60 22.53
N PRO A 212 -20.45 21.78 23.58
CA PRO A 212 -21.23 22.21 24.72
C PRO A 212 -20.51 23.32 25.46
N ASN A 213 -21.21 24.38 25.86
CA ASN A 213 -20.68 25.50 26.66
C ASN A 213 -19.38 26.14 26.13
N GLY A 214 -19.07 26.02 24.83
CA GLY A 214 -17.83 26.53 24.26
C GLY A 214 -16.58 25.73 24.62
N GLU A 215 -16.75 24.46 25.04
CA GLU A 215 -15.66 23.55 25.32
C GLU A 215 -14.72 23.41 24.11
N LYS A 216 -13.42 23.28 24.40
CA LYS A 216 -12.39 23.21 23.35
C LYS A 216 -11.87 21.81 23.12
N ARG A 217 -12.14 20.91 24.06
CA ARG A 217 -11.60 19.55 24.06
C ARG A 217 -12.63 18.59 24.58
N ILE A 218 -12.65 17.43 23.95
CA ILE A 218 -13.49 16.31 24.35
C ILE A 218 -12.62 15.24 25.04
N HIS A 219 -13.20 14.55 26.00
CA HIS A 219 -12.60 13.61 26.93
C HIS A 219 -13.39 12.30 26.94
N PRO A 220 -12.82 11.22 27.51
CA PRO A 220 -13.56 9.97 27.72
C PRO A 220 -14.85 10.18 28.50
N ASP A 221 -15.81 9.30 28.24
CA ASP A 221 -17.17 9.28 28.81
C ASP A 221 -18.10 10.42 28.37
N GLU A 222 -17.60 11.45 27.67
CA GLU A 222 -18.44 12.48 27.06
C GLU A 222 -19.28 11.94 25.88
N ILE A 223 -20.35 12.67 25.56
CA ILE A 223 -21.31 12.32 24.51
C ILE A 223 -21.13 13.16 23.26
N ILE A 224 -21.24 12.50 22.12
CA ILE A 224 -21.38 13.13 20.80
C ILE A 224 -22.69 12.66 20.17
N LEU A 225 -23.51 13.60 19.71
CA LEU A 225 -24.61 13.34 18.79
C LEU A 225 -24.12 13.55 17.36
N LEU A 226 -24.02 12.47 16.58
CA LEU A 226 -23.79 12.52 15.14
C LEU A 226 -25.14 12.56 14.41
N SER A 227 -25.48 13.73 13.89
CA SER A 227 -26.74 13.99 13.18
C SER A 227 -26.57 14.01 11.67
N LYS A 228 -27.67 13.71 10.96
CA LYS A 228 -27.75 13.82 9.49
C LYS A 228 -27.59 15.27 9.04
N ASP A 229 -28.36 16.15 9.66
CA ASP A 229 -28.37 17.57 9.33
C ASP A 229 -27.32 18.32 10.15
N LYS A 230 -26.86 19.45 9.60
CA LYS A 230 -25.89 20.30 10.30
C LYS A 230 -26.54 20.89 11.56
N PRO A 231 -25.98 20.68 12.75
CA PRO A 231 -26.47 21.34 13.95
C PRO A 231 -26.33 22.86 13.80
N SER A 232 -27.35 23.60 14.25
CA SER A 232 -27.44 25.06 14.08
C SER A 232 -27.17 25.85 15.37
N GLN A 233 -27.36 25.22 16.54
CA GLN A 233 -27.10 25.82 17.85
C GLN A 233 -26.50 24.76 18.78
N PRO A 234 -25.55 25.15 19.66
CA PRO A 234 -24.91 24.24 20.60
C PRO A 234 -25.86 23.81 21.71
N HIS A 235 -25.82 22.52 22.06
CA HIS A 235 -26.50 21.95 23.23
C HIS A 235 -25.62 22.09 24.48
N PRO A 236 -26.17 22.34 25.69
CA PRO A 236 -25.37 22.54 26.91
C PRO A 236 -24.65 21.27 27.41
N ASP A 237 -25.17 20.08 27.10
CA ASP A 237 -24.74 18.82 27.74
C ASP A 237 -23.87 17.91 26.88
N TYR A 238 -23.82 18.12 25.56
CA TYR A 238 -23.13 17.20 24.65
C TYR A 238 -22.64 17.88 23.37
N TRP A 239 -21.66 17.23 22.73
CA TRP A 239 -21.13 17.64 21.44
C TRP A 239 -22.11 17.29 20.32
N GLN A 240 -22.23 18.15 19.33
CA GLN A 240 -23.05 17.89 18.15
C GLN A 240 -22.19 17.96 16.91
N VAL A 241 -22.30 16.95 16.06
CA VAL A 241 -21.54 16.87 14.83
C VAL A 241 -22.37 16.36 13.66
N SER A 242 -21.99 16.74 12.45
CA SER A 242 -22.48 16.11 11.22
C SER A 242 -21.32 15.58 10.38
N CYS A 243 -21.60 14.70 9.41
CA CYS A 243 -20.60 14.15 8.51
C CYS A 243 -20.90 14.42 7.03
N SER A 244 -19.87 14.35 6.20
CA SER A 244 -19.93 14.63 4.77
C SER A 244 -20.69 13.60 3.95
N VAL A 245 -21.07 12.47 4.56
CA VAL A 245 -21.77 11.35 3.91
C VAL A 245 -22.88 10.86 4.84
N PRO A 246 -23.98 11.61 5.00
CA PRO A 246 -25.07 11.25 5.91
C PRO A 246 -25.75 9.92 5.56
N GLU A 247 -25.61 9.43 4.31
CA GLU A 247 -26.13 8.16 3.85
C GLU A 247 -25.51 6.95 4.57
N ILE A 248 -24.41 7.15 5.33
CA ILE A 248 -23.82 6.10 6.16
C ILE A 248 -24.63 5.83 7.42
N LEU A 249 -25.30 6.84 7.99
CA LEU A 249 -25.91 6.74 9.31
C LEU A 249 -26.90 5.56 9.45
N PRO A 250 -27.76 5.25 8.46
CA PRO A 250 -28.66 4.10 8.54
C PRO A 250 -27.99 2.73 8.56
N LYS A 251 -26.70 2.64 8.18
CA LYS A 251 -25.93 1.38 8.16
C LYS A 251 -25.24 1.09 9.49
N LEU A 252 -25.16 2.09 10.36
CA LEU A 252 -24.48 1.99 11.65
C LEU A 252 -25.31 1.19 12.65
N LYS A 253 -24.63 0.48 13.54
CA LYS A 253 -25.26 -0.39 14.54
C LYS A 253 -24.76 -0.05 15.94
N ILE A 254 -25.63 -0.23 16.93
CA ILE A 254 -25.24 -0.13 18.34
C ILE A 254 -24.07 -1.08 18.60
N GLY A 255 -23.08 -0.60 19.35
CA GLY A 255 -21.84 -1.31 19.65
C GLY A 255 -20.71 -1.11 18.62
N THR A 256 -20.98 -0.51 17.46
CA THR A 256 -19.94 -0.23 16.46
C THR A 256 -18.96 0.82 16.97
N ARG A 257 -17.67 0.57 16.74
CA ARG A 257 -16.61 1.53 17.03
C ARG A 257 -16.47 2.58 15.92
N ILE A 258 -16.16 3.80 16.34
CA ILE A 258 -15.90 4.95 15.47
C ILE A 258 -14.56 5.55 15.87
N TRP A 259 -13.77 5.89 14.86
CA TRP A 259 -12.54 6.65 15.05
C TRP A 259 -12.63 7.99 14.34
N ILE A 260 -12.15 9.04 15.00
CA ILE A 260 -12.12 10.42 14.49
C ILE A 260 -10.70 10.97 14.60
N ASP A 261 -10.33 11.82 13.64
CA ASP A 261 -9.02 12.51 13.58
C ASP A 261 -7.85 11.52 13.53
N ASP A 262 -7.85 10.64 12.52
CA ASP A 262 -6.80 9.64 12.29
C ASP A 262 -6.56 8.72 13.51
N GLY A 263 -7.65 8.37 14.21
CA GLY A 263 -7.62 7.47 15.37
C GLY A 263 -7.35 8.13 16.73
N HIS A 264 -7.17 9.46 16.78
CA HIS A 264 -6.89 10.15 18.06
C HIS A 264 -8.10 10.23 19.00
N LEU A 265 -9.32 10.12 18.48
CA LEU A 265 -10.55 10.03 19.25
C LEU A 265 -11.29 8.74 18.89
N GLY A 266 -11.52 7.89 19.88
CA GLY A 266 -12.32 6.68 19.75
C GLY A 266 -13.66 6.82 20.45
N ALA A 267 -14.73 6.34 19.83
CA ALA A 267 -16.07 6.32 20.39
C ALA A 267 -16.80 5.01 20.04
N ILE A 268 -17.86 4.72 20.78
CA ILE A 268 -18.76 3.59 20.52
C ILE A 268 -20.19 4.09 20.38
N ILE A 269 -20.95 3.49 19.45
CA ILE A 269 -22.37 3.78 19.31
C ILE A 269 -23.14 3.17 20.48
N GLU A 270 -23.70 4.01 21.35
CA GLU A 270 -24.53 3.56 22.48
C GLU A 270 -26.00 3.40 22.09
N SER A 271 -26.55 4.36 21.35
CA SER A 271 -27.95 4.34 20.91
C SER A 271 -28.15 5.04 19.58
N ILE A 272 -29.25 4.69 18.91
CA ILE A 272 -29.69 5.28 17.65
C ILE A 272 -31.16 5.65 17.81
N ASP A 273 -31.51 6.90 17.53
CA ASP A 273 -32.89 7.39 17.60
C ASP A 273 -33.19 8.37 16.45
N SER A 274 -34.32 9.09 16.55
CA SER A 274 -34.73 10.06 15.52
C SER A 274 -33.84 11.30 15.42
N GLN A 275 -33.02 11.60 16.42
CA GLN A 275 -32.08 12.73 16.40
C GLN A 275 -30.77 12.36 15.70
N GLY A 276 -30.36 11.09 15.79
CA GLY A 276 -29.18 10.58 15.12
C GLY A 276 -28.51 9.43 15.87
N ILE A 277 -27.18 9.43 15.81
CA ILE A 277 -26.33 8.39 16.38
C ILE A 277 -25.66 8.95 17.63
N TRP A 278 -25.92 8.33 18.78
CA TRP A 278 -25.36 8.73 20.07
C TRP A 278 -24.08 7.95 20.35
N LEU A 279 -22.99 8.68 20.50
CA LEU A 279 -21.65 8.14 20.68
C LEU A 279 -21.15 8.44 22.08
N ARG A 280 -20.57 7.43 22.72
CA ARG A 280 -19.78 7.59 23.94
C ARG A 280 -18.31 7.58 23.60
N VAL A 281 -17.60 8.61 24.02
CA VAL A 281 -16.14 8.68 23.84
C VAL A 281 -15.48 7.64 24.74
N THR A 282 -14.66 6.79 24.14
CA THR A 282 -13.93 5.72 24.84
C THR A 282 -12.43 6.01 24.90
N HIS A 283 -11.90 6.83 24.00
CA HIS A 283 -10.48 7.11 23.91
C HIS A 283 -10.19 8.53 23.44
N THR A 284 -9.23 9.19 24.09
CA THR A 284 -8.60 10.43 23.65
C THR A 284 -7.14 10.48 24.10
N ARG A 285 -6.38 11.45 23.59
CA ARG A 285 -5.10 11.84 24.22
C ARG A 285 -5.31 12.28 25.68
N PRO A 286 -4.29 12.21 26.56
CA PRO A 286 -4.43 12.56 27.98
C PRO A 286 -4.96 13.96 28.28
N LYS A 287 -4.70 14.92 27.38
CA LYS A 287 -5.18 16.31 27.52
C LYS A 287 -6.57 16.53 26.90
N GLY A 288 -7.27 15.48 26.46
CA GLY A 288 -8.46 15.56 25.62
C GLY A 288 -8.13 15.86 24.15
N GLU A 289 -9.08 15.65 23.25
CA GLU A 289 -8.92 15.83 21.80
C GLU A 289 -9.61 17.10 21.29
N LYS A 290 -9.04 17.77 20.29
CA LYS A 290 -9.70 18.93 19.66
C LYS A 290 -10.59 18.44 18.52
N LEU A 291 -11.89 18.35 18.79
CA LEU A 291 -12.87 18.05 17.75
C LEU A 291 -13.11 19.28 16.87
N LYS A 292 -12.95 19.12 15.56
CA LYS A 292 -13.10 20.20 14.57
C LYS A 292 -13.70 19.66 13.28
N ALA A 293 -14.25 20.57 12.47
CA ALA A 293 -14.58 20.29 11.07
C ALA A 293 -13.36 19.75 10.29
N ASP A 294 -13.64 19.10 9.16
CA ASP A 294 -12.69 18.48 8.23
C ASP A 294 -11.89 17.29 8.76
N LYS A 295 -12.08 16.89 10.04
CA LYS A 295 -11.44 15.69 10.58
C LYS A 295 -12.07 14.43 9.99
N GLY A 296 -11.23 13.46 9.62
CA GLY A 296 -11.67 12.18 9.10
C GLY A 296 -12.47 11.38 10.13
N ILE A 297 -13.46 10.62 9.66
CA ILE A 297 -14.26 9.67 10.44
C ILE A 297 -14.15 8.30 9.79
N ASN A 298 -13.91 7.28 10.61
CA ASN A 298 -13.76 5.89 10.18
C ASN A 298 -14.76 5.01 10.93
N PHE A 299 -15.32 4.02 10.22
CA PHE A 299 -16.25 3.04 10.76
C PHE A 299 -15.75 1.61 10.44
N PRO A 300 -14.70 1.13 11.13
CA PRO A 300 -13.99 -0.09 10.76
C PRO A 300 -14.85 -1.35 10.60
N GLU A 301 -15.93 -1.43 11.38
CA GLU A 301 -16.81 -2.61 11.46
C GLU A 301 -18.04 -2.47 10.54
N THR A 302 -18.16 -1.37 9.80
CA THR A 302 -19.30 -1.09 8.92
C THR A 302 -18.88 -1.26 7.47
N ILE A 303 -19.62 -2.08 6.71
CA ILE A 303 -19.39 -2.18 5.26
C ILE A 303 -19.95 -0.92 4.60
N ILE A 304 -19.03 -0.04 4.21
CA ILE A 304 -19.32 1.23 3.57
C ILE A 304 -19.26 1.05 2.05
N ASN A 305 -20.40 0.67 1.45
CA ASN A 305 -20.56 0.64 -0.01
C ASN A 305 -20.67 2.07 -0.60
N LEU A 306 -19.63 2.88 -0.44
CA LEU A 306 -19.52 4.17 -1.11
C LEU A 306 -18.90 3.99 -2.49
N ASN A 307 -19.31 4.87 -3.41
CA ASN A 307 -18.65 4.93 -4.71
C ASN A 307 -17.20 5.43 -4.49
N PRO A 308 -16.18 4.65 -4.88
CA PRO A 308 -14.78 5.05 -4.73
C PRO A 308 -14.42 6.28 -5.58
N LEU A 309 -15.20 6.60 -6.62
CA LEU A 309 -15.09 7.84 -7.38
C LEU A 309 -16.25 8.77 -7.04
N THR A 310 -15.94 9.82 -6.28
CA THR A 310 -16.90 10.88 -5.97
C THR A 310 -17.17 11.77 -7.20
N ALA A 311 -18.19 12.62 -7.13
CA ALA A 311 -18.45 13.62 -8.17
C ALA A 311 -17.24 14.56 -8.37
N LYS A 312 -16.54 14.89 -7.28
CA LYS A 312 -15.30 15.66 -7.34
C LYS A 312 -14.20 14.86 -8.04
N ASP A 313 -14.00 13.58 -7.70
CA ASP A 313 -12.98 12.75 -8.34
C ASP A 313 -13.21 12.62 -9.85
N LEU A 314 -14.47 12.50 -10.30
CA LEU A 314 -14.80 12.46 -11.73
C LEU A 314 -14.45 13.76 -12.45
N ALA A 315 -14.68 14.91 -11.81
CA ALA A 315 -14.29 16.21 -12.35
C ALA A 315 -12.76 16.39 -12.36
N ASP A 316 -12.09 16.00 -11.27
CA ASP A 316 -10.63 16.03 -11.19
C ASP A 316 -9.99 15.10 -12.23
N LEU A 317 -10.63 13.96 -12.52
CA LEU A 317 -10.15 12.96 -13.48
C LEU A 317 -10.01 13.54 -14.89
N ASP A 318 -10.81 14.54 -15.26
CA ASP A 318 -10.68 15.24 -16.55
C ASP A 318 -9.30 15.92 -16.69
N PHE A 319 -8.77 16.45 -15.58
CA PHE A 319 -7.44 17.02 -15.53
C PHE A 319 -6.37 15.94 -15.30
N VAL A 320 -6.57 15.08 -14.31
CA VAL A 320 -5.60 14.06 -13.87
C VAL A 320 -5.25 13.10 -15.00
N ALA A 321 -6.24 12.62 -15.77
CA ALA A 321 -6.01 11.65 -16.84
C ALA A 321 -5.03 12.17 -17.90
N ASN A 322 -5.04 13.48 -18.17
CA ASN A 322 -4.19 14.09 -19.19
C ASN A 322 -2.77 14.37 -18.69
N HIS A 323 -2.59 14.68 -17.41
CA HIS A 323 -1.30 15.16 -16.88
C HIS A 323 -0.51 14.12 -16.08
N ALA A 324 -1.17 13.16 -15.46
CA ALA A 324 -0.51 12.20 -14.59
C ALA A 324 0.23 11.10 -15.38
N ASP A 325 1.41 10.70 -14.88
CA ASP A 325 2.05 9.43 -15.25
C ASP A 325 1.37 8.28 -14.51
N LEU A 326 1.08 8.49 -13.22
CA LEU A 326 0.41 7.54 -12.32
C LEU A 326 -0.83 8.15 -11.69
N ILE A 327 -1.88 7.35 -11.57
CA ILE A 327 -3.14 7.76 -10.94
C ILE A 327 -3.28 7.00 -9.62
N GLY A 328 -3.22 7.73 -8.51
CA GLY A 328 -3.52 7.20 -7.18
C GLY A 328 -5.03 7.05 -7.01
N TYR A 329 -5.46 5.86 -6.59
CA TYR A 329 -6.88 5.54 -6.42
C TYR A 329 -7.18 5.20 -4.96
N SER A 330 -7.69 6.20 -4.24
CA SER A 330 -8.04 6.13 -2.82
C SER A 330 -9.28 5.29 -2.56
N PHE A 331 -9.30 4.59 -1.43
CA PHE A 331 -10.38 3.76 -0.89
C PHE A 331 -10.95 2.76 -1.88
N VAL A 332 -10.09 2.20 -2.73
CA VAL A 332 -10.44 1.10 -3.62
C VAL A 332 -10.64 -0.17 -2.80
N GLN A 333 -11.75 -0.88 -2.99
CA GLN A 333 -12.11 -2.04 -2.16
C GLN A 333 -12.33 -3.31 -2.96
N THR A 334 -12.81 -3.21 -4.21
CA THR A 334 -13.18 -4.36 -5.04
C THR A 334 -12.65 -4.26 -6.47
N ALA A 335 -12.57 -5.39 -7.19
CA ALA A 335 -12.21 -5.39 -8.61
C ALA A 335 -13.17 -4.52 -9.46
N ARG A 336 -14.43 -4.38 -9.04
CA ARG A 336 -15.40 -3.51 -9.71
C ARG A 336 -15.00 -2.03 -9.61
N ASP A 337 -14.39 -1.63 -8.49
CA ASP A 337 -13.91 -0.26 -8.29
C ASP A 337 -12.79 0.06 -9.28
N ILE A 338 -11.84 -0.87 -9.48
CA ILE A 338 -10.81 -0.75 -10.51
C ILE A 338 -11.44 -0.65 -11.90
N GLN A 339 -12.40 -1.52 -12.21
CA GLN A 339 -13.10 -1.49 -13.49
C GLN A 339 -13.81 -0.16 -13.74
N LEU A 340 -14.37 0.45 -12.70
CA LEU A 340 -15.01 1.76 -12.78
C LEU A 340 -13.99 2.83 -13.20
N LEU A 341 -12.84 2.92 -12.52
CA LEU A 341 -11.78 3.86 -12.90
C LEU A 341 -11.26 3.60 -14.32
N GLN A 342 -11.03 2.35 -14.69
CA GLN A 342 -10.61 1.97 -16.05
C GLN A 342 -11.61 2.44 -17.11
N THR A 343 -12.90 2.28 -16.85
CA THR A 343 -13.99 2.73 -17.75
C THR A 343 -13.99 4.25 -17.87
N GLU A 344 -13.84 4.97 -16.77
CA GLU A 344 -13.79 6.43 -16.77
C GLU A 344 -12.54 6.99 -17.44
N LEU A 345 -11.41 6.29 -17.34
CA LEU A 345 -10.19 6.61 -18.09
C LEU A 345 -10.34 6.32 -19.58
N GLU A 346 -10.96 5.20 -19.95
CA GLU A 346 -11.21 4.85 -21.35
C GLU A 346 -12.09 5.88 -22.06
N LYS A 347 -13.13 6.36 -21.39
CA LYS A 347 -13.99 7.46 -21.90
C LYS A 347 -13.18 8.73 -22.20
N ARG A 348 -12.18 9.04 -21.39
CA ARG A 348 -11.39 10.29 -21.48
C ARG A 348 -10.21 10.19 -22.44
N LEU A 349 -9.53 9.05 -22.45
CA LEU A 349 -8.25 8.87 -23.14
C LEU A 349 -8.35 7.97 -24.38
N GLY A 350 -9.50 7.34 -24.64
CA GLY A 350 -9.63 6.29 -25.64
C GLY A 350 -8.58 5.20 -25.40
N ALA A 351 -8.01 4.62 -26.45
CA ALA A 351 -7.04 3.52 -26.31
C ALA A 351 -5.80 3.81 -25.41
N GLN A 352 -5.48 5.09 -25.15
CA GLN A 352 -4.31 5.48 -24.35
C GLN A 352 -4.47 5.23 -22.85
N TRP A 353 -5.68 4.95 -22.34
CA TRP A 353 -5.90 4.67 -20.92
C TRP A 353 -5.01 3.55 -20.38
N ARG A 354 -4.71 2.54 -21.22
CA ARG A 354 -3.86 1.38 -20.89
C ARG A 354 -2.39 1.74 -20.63
N ASN A 355 -1.96 2.95 -20.98
CA ASN A 355 -0.60 3.44 -20.73
C ASN A 355 -0.46 4.16 -19.38
N LYS A 356 -1.58 4.50 -18.72
CA LYS A 356 -1.56 5.16 -17.41
C LYS A 356 -1.34 4.11 -16.33
N ALA A 357 -0.41 4.34 -15.41
CA ALA A 357 -0.27 3.44 -14.28
C ALA A 357 -1.37 3.71 -13.24
N ILE A 358 -2.01 2.67 -12.71
CA ILE A 358 -2.89 2.80 -11.52
C ILE A 358 -2.09 2.40 -10.28
N ILE A 359 -2.18 3.22 -9.25
CA ILE A 359 -1.70 2.90 -7.90
C ILE A 359 -2.92 2.70 -7.01
N ALA A 360 -3.27 1.45 -6.71
CA ALA A 360 -4.34 1.13 -5.77
C ALA A 360 -3.89 1.41 -4.34
N LYS A 361 -4.64 2.21 -3.60
CA LYS A 361 -4.35 2.48 -2.19
C LYS A 361 -5.13 1.53 -1.30
N ILE A 362 -4.40 0.68 -0.59
CA ILE A 362 -4.98 -0.31 0.32
C ILE A 362 -5.15 0.37 1.68
N GLU A 363 -6.39 0.81 1.94
CA GLU A 363 -6.77 1.66 3.08
C GLU A 363 -7.78 0.99 4.01
N THR A 364 -8.43 -0.11 3.59
CA THR A 364 -9.50 -0.77 4.35
C THR A 364 -9.29 -2.27 4.47
N GLN A 365 -9.96 -2.91 5.43
CA GLN A 365 -9.98 -4.38 5.55
C GLN A 365 -10.56 -5.06 4.30
N GLU A 366 -11.57 -4.46 3.67
CA GLU A 366 -12.18 -5.00 2.46
C GLU A 366 -11.20 -5.01 1.29
N ALA A 367 -10.39 -3.95 1.14
CA ALA A 367 -9.32 -3.88 0.16
C ALA A 367 -8.27 -4.99 0.36
N ILE A 368 -7.92 -5.30 1.61
CA ILE A 368 -7.01 -6.41 1.94
C ILE A 368 -7.63 -7.75 1.50
N ASN A 369 -8.90 -7.99 1.86
CA ASN A 369 -9.58 -9.26 1.56
C ASN A 369 -9.67 -9.53 0.05
N ASN A 370 -9.80 -8.47 -0.76
CA ASN A 370 -9.93 -8.54 -2.21
C ASN A 370 -8.63 -8.21 -2.96
N LEU A 371 -7.48 -8.13 -2.27
CA LEU A 371 -6.22 -7.69 -2.88
C LEU A 371 -5.80 -8.52 -4.10
N PRO A 372 -5.90 -9.87 -4.12
CA PRO A 372 -5.59 -10.65 -5.31
C PRO A 372 -6.45 -10.27 -6.52
N GLU A 373 -7.76 -10.11 -6.34
CA GLU A 373 -8.70 -9.74 -7.40
C GLU A 373 -8.46 -8.32 -7.90
N LEU A 374 -8.15 -7.38 -6.98
CA LEU A 374 -7.75 -6.01 -7.31
C LEU A 374 -6.50 -6.01 -8.20
N ILE A 375 -5.47 -6.75 -7.81
CA ILE A 375 -4.23 -6.91 -8.58
C ILE A 375 -4.53 -7.44 -9.99
N VAL A 376 -5.28 -8.53 -10.09
CA VAL A 376 -5.56 -9.20 -11.37
C VAL A 376 -6.35 -8.30 -12.32
N GLN A 377 -7.40 -7.66 -11.81
CA GLN A 377 -8.22 -6.76 -12.62
C GLN A 377 -7.42 -5.55 -13.14
N ALA A 378 -6.53 -5.00 -12.32
CA ALA A 378 -5.75 -3.82 -12.67
C ALA A 378 -4.56 -4.17 -13.57
N ALA A 379 -3.63 -4.98 -13.05
CA ALA A 379 -2.40 -5.35 -13.73
C ALA A 379 -2.65 -6.19 -14.99
N GLY A 380 -3.79 -6.88 -15.06
CA GLY A 380 -4.25 -7.59 -16.26
C GLY A 380 -4.60 -6.68 -17.44
N LYS A 381 -4.65 -5.35 -17.28
CA LYS A 381 -5.04 -4.41 -18.35
C LYS A 381 -4.09 -3.24 -18.56
N GLN A 382 -3.37 -2.79 -17.53
CA GLN A 382 -2.43 -1.66 -17.61
C GLN A 382 -1.30 -1.79 -16.57
N PRO A 383 -0.25 -0.94 -16.59
CA PRO A 383 0.74 -0.87 -15.52
C PRO A 383 0.08 -0.60 -14.17
N PHE A 384 0.54 -1.29 -13.13
CA PHE A 384 -0.14 -1.28 -11.83
C PHE A 384 0.86 -1.36 -10.69
N GLY A 385 0.58 -0.65 -9.60
CA GLY A 385 1.28 -0.75 -8.33
C GLY A 385 0.30 -0.68 -7.17
N VAL A 386 0.79 -1.04 -5.98
CA VAL A 386 0.00 -1.00 -4.74
C VAL A 386 0.65 -0.02 -3.77
N MET A 387 -0.15 0.81 -3.11
CA MET A 387 0.31 1.65 -2.01
C MET A 387 -0.25 1.11 -0.70
N ILE A 388 0.64 0.78 0.24
CA ILE A 388 0.25 0.47 1.62
C ILE A 388 -0.02 1.80 2.31
N ALA A 389 -1.27 2.25 2.28
CA ALA A 389 -1.67 3.54 2.81
C ALA A 389 -1.93 3.44 4.32
N ARG A 390 -0.82 3.33 5.08
CA ARG A 390 -0.81 2.94 6.50
C ARG A 390 -1.61 3.84 7.44
N GLY A 391 -1.80 5.12 7.09
CA GLY A 391 -2.55 6.07 7.93
C GLY A 391 -4.00 5.65 8.11
N ASP A 392 -4.78 5.64 7.03
CA ASP A 392 -6.17 5.18 7.05
C ASP A 392 -6.26 3.69 7.39
N LEU A 393 -5.33 2.86 6.88
CA LEU A 393 -5.34 1.43 7.15
C LEU A 393 -5.19 1.12 8.64
N ALA A 394 -4.29 1.79 9.37
CA ALA A 394 -4.11 1.59 10.81
C ALA A 394 -5.39 1.86 11.61
N VAL A 395 -6.19 2.84 11.17
CA VAL A 395 -7.47 3.16 11.81
C VAL A 395 -8.51 2.08 11.53
N GLU A 396 -8.50 1.49 10.33
CA GLU A 396 -9.44 0.45 9.91
C GLU A 396 -9.15 -0.94 10.51
N ILE A 397 -7.88 -1.35 10.62
CA ILE A 397 -7.54 -2.71 11.11
C ILE A 397 -6.90 -2.72 12.50
N GLY A 398 -6.56 -1.56 13.04
CA GLY A 398 -5.83 -1.39 14.29
C GLY A 398 -4.31 -1.52 14.11
N TYR A 399 -3.55 -0.85 14.98
CA TYR A 399 -2.08 -0.81 14.92
C TYR A 399 -1.41 -2.19 15.01
N GLN A 400 -1.96 -3.11 15.80
CA GLN A 400 -1.40 -4.45 15.95
C GLN A 400 -1.47 -5.23 14.64
N ARG A 401 -2.62 -5.14 13.94
CA ARG A 401 -2.81 -5.83 12.67
C ARG A 401 -2.11 -5.15 11.50
N LEU A 402 -1.81 -3.85 11.61
CA LEU A 402 -1.01 -3.16 10.60
C LEU A 402 0.36 -3.83 10.39
N ALA A 403 1.01 -4.27 11.47
CA ALA A 403 2.33 -4.89 11.42
C ALA A 403 2.34 -6.23 10.67
N GLU A 404 1.29 -7.04 10.78
CA GLU A 404 1.12 -8.28 10.00
C GLU A 404 0.69 -7.98 8.55
N MET A 405 -0.29 -7.10 8.36
CA MET A 405 -0.91 -6.90 7.05
C MET A 405 0.03 -6.23 6.05
N GLN A 406 0.94 -5.36 6.50
CA GLN A 406 1.95 -4.78 5.60
C GLN A 406 2.85 -5.86 4.98
N GLU A 407 3.19 -6.91 5.72
CA GLU A 407 4.01 -8.02 5.22
C GLU A 407 3.21 -8.88 4.24
N GLU A 408 1.95 -9.19 4.56
CA GLU A 408 1.08 -9.95 3.65
C GLU A 408 0.86 -9.22 2.31
N ILE A 409 0.64 -7.90 2.35
CA ILE A 409 0.52 -7.08 1.13
C ILE A 409 1.81 -7.13 0.32
N LEU A 410 2.97 -6.97 0.96
CA LEU A 410 4.28 -7.09 0.28
C LEU A 410 4.46 -8.45 -0.39
N TRP A 411 4.14 -9.54 0.31
CA TRP A 411 4.32 -10.89 -0.21
C TRP A 411 3.38 -11.19 -1.39
N LEU A 412 2.12 -10.79 -1.30
CA LEU A 412 1.14 -10.95 -2.38
C LEU A 412 1.55 -10.14 -3.61
N CYS A 413 1.99 -8.90 -3.42
CA CYS A 413 2.46 -8.07 -4.53
C CYS A 413 3.74 -8.64 -5.15
N GLN A 414 4.69 -9.14 -4.35
CA GLN A 414 5.90 -9.80 -4.85
C GLN A 414 5.56 -11.07 -5.66
N ALA A 415 4.58 -11.87 -5.20
CA ALA A 415 4.11 -13.03 -5.95
C ALA A 415 3.42 -12.67 -7.27
N ALA A 416 2.76 -11.51 -7.32
CA ALA A 416 2.21 -10.96 -8.55
C ALA A 416 3.24 -10.18 -9.40
N HIS A 417 4.47 -10.02 -8.91
CA HIS A 417 5.48 -9.12 -9.49
C HIS A 417 4.98 -7.68 -9.66
N VAL A 418 4.14 -7.22 -8.75
CA VAL A 418 3.57 -5.87 -8.71
C VAL A 418 4.39 -5.01 -7.74
N PRO A 419 4.84 -3.82 -8.16
CA PRO A 419 5.62 -2.94 -7.30
C PRO A 419 4.78 -2.30 -6.19
N VAL A 420 5.38 -2.14 -5.01
CA VAL A 420 4.71 -1.60 -3.82
C VAL A 420 5.30 -0.25 -3.40
N ILE A 421 4.45 0.64 -2.91
CA ILE A 421 4.82 1.88 -2.23
C ILE A 421 4.61 1.71 -0.73
N TRP A 422 5.69 1.83 0.03
CA TRP A 422 5.69 1.96 1.48
C TRP A 422 5.31 3.40 1.85
N ALA A 423 4.06 3.61 2.25
CA ALA A 423 3.50 4.96 2.37
C ALA A 423 3.00 5.30 3.77
N THR A 424 2.94 6.62 3.98
CA THR A 424 2.38 7.30 5.15
C THR A 424 3.25 7.15 6.40
N GLN A 425 3.49 8.28 7.10
CA GLN A 425 4.24 8.38 8.34
C GLN A 425 5.71 7.91 8.32
N VAL A 426 6.30 7.69 7.14
CA VAL A 426 7.75 7.50 7.01
C VAL A 426 8.43 8.84 7.30
N LEU A 427 9.29 8.89 8.32
CA LEU A 427 10.01 10.10 8.72
C LEU A 427 9.09 11.31 9.00
N GLU A 428 7.86 11.08 9.49
CA GLU A 428 6.83 12.11 9.68
C GLU A 428 7.30 13.29 10.56
N THR A 429 7.93 12.96 11.69
CA THR A 429 8.43 13.92 12.68
C THR A 429 9.60 14.69 12.12
N LEU A 430 10.50 14.03 11.38
CA LEU A 430 11.58 14.70 10.67
C LEU A 430 11.03 15.71 9.65
N VAL A 431 10.10 15.28 8.79
CA VAL A 431 9.47 16.14 7.78
C VAL A 431 8.81 17.38 8.42
N LYS A 432 8.24 17.24 9.63
CA LYS A 432 7.56 18.33 10.35
C LYS A 432 8.49 19.22 11.19
N THR A 433 9.45 18.63 11.89
CA THR A 433 10.19 19.27 12.99
C THR A 433 11.70 19.33 12.79
N GLY A 434 12.22 18.66 11.75
CA GLY A 434 13.64 18.60 11.44
C GLY A 434 14.41 17.52 12.20
N ILE A 435 13.76 16.78 13.12
CA ILE A 435 14.40 15.77 13.95
C ILE A 435 13.63 14.44 13.82
N PRO A 436 14.27 13.35 13.35
CA PRO A 436 13.63 12.04 13.30
C PRO A 436 13.63 11.38 14.67
N SER A 437 12.62 10.56 14.93
CA SER A 437 12.67 9.58 16.01
C SER A 437 13.48 8.34 15.59
N ARG A 438 13.95 7.56 16.57
CA ARG A 438 14.63 6.28 16.30
C ARG A 438 13.73 5.29 15.56
N ALA A 439 12.44 5.25 15.92
CA ALA A 439 11.46 4.37 15.30
C ALA A 439 11.26 4.71 13.81
N GLU A 440 11.27 6.00 13.45
CA GLU A 440 11.13 6.42 12.05
C GLU A 440 12.35 6.06 11.20
N ILE A 441 13.56 6.06 11.76
CA ILE A 441 14.75 5.58 11.03
C ILE A 441 14.65 4.08 10.77
N THR A 442 14.20 3.30 11.77
CA THR A 442 13.95 1.86 11.58
C THR A 442 12.86 1.61 10.54
N ASP A 443 11.78 2.40 10.56
CA ASP A 443 10.70 2.30 9.58
C ASP A 443 11.18 2.65 8.15
N ALA A 444 11.98 3.72 8.00
CA ALA A 444 12.58 4.09 6.73
C ALA A 444 13.50 2.98 6.18
N ALA A 445 14.27 2.32 7.05
CA ALA A 445 15.10 1.18 6.68
C ALA A 445 14.25 -0.04 6.25
N MET A 446 13.12 -0.30 6.91
CA MET A 446 12.17 -1.35 6.51
C MET A 446 11.54 -1.07 5.14
N GLY A 447 11.45 0.20 4.74
CA GLY A 447 11.00 0.62 3.42
C GLY A 447 11.80 0.03 2.25
N GLU A 448 13.01 -0.50 2.48
CA GLU A 448 13.77 -1.25 1.47
C GLU A 448 13.00 -2.47 0.94
N ARG A 449 12.07 -3.01 1.73
CA ARG A 449 11.21 -4.12 1.31
C ARG A 449 10.28 -3.78 0.15
N ALA A 450 10.01 -2.50 -0.08
CA ALA A 450 9.14 -2.01 -1.14
C ALA A 450 9.93 -1.55 -2.37
N GLU A 451 9.23 -1.23 -3.46
CA GLU A 451 9.84 -0.66 -4.67
C GLU A 451 9.97 0.86 -4.59
N CYS A 452 9.15 1.47 -3.74
CA CYS A 452 9.13 2.91 -3.52
C CYS A 452 8.76 3.22 -2.07
N VAL A 453 9.35 4.29 -1.52
CA VAL A 453 9.02 4.83 -0.20
C VAL A 453 8.45 6.25 -0.38
N MET A 454 7.30 6.53 0.24
CA MET A 454 6.64 7.83 0.13
C MET A 454 6.85 8.70 1.38
N LEU A 455 7.36 9.92 1.16
CA LEU A 455 7.38 10.99 2.14
C LEU A 455 6.20 11.95 1.93
N ASN A 456 5.61 12.38 3.04
CA ASN A 456 4.56 13.41 3.02
C ASN A 456 5.18 14.82 2.98
N LYS A 457 4.36 15.85 2.78
CA LYS A 457 4.81 17.25 2.76
C LYS A 457 5.12 17.80 4.16
N GLY A 458 6.14 18.66 4.26
CA GLY A 458 6.47 19.40 5.48
C GLY A 458 7.69 20.30 5.30
N SER A 459 7.99 21.10 6.34
CA SER A 459 9.00 22.16 6.29
C SER A 459 10.43 21.65 6.07
N PHE A 460 10.72 20.40 6.42
CA PHE A 460 12.05 19.79 6.32
C PHE A 460 12.09 18.66 5.27
N ILE A 461 11.28 18.78 4.21
CA ILE A 461 11.15 17.73 3.21
C ILE A 461 12.45 17.49 2.42
N ILE A 462 13.26 18.53 2.19
CA ILE A 462 14.54 18.41 1.48
C ILE A 462 15.54 17.56 2.29
N GLU A 463 15.61 17.82 3.59
CA GLU A 463 16.43 17.07 4.54
C GLU A 463 15.92 15.63 4.68
N ALA A 464 14.60 15.45 4.74
CA ALA A 464 13.99 14.13 4.83
C ALA A 464 14.30 13.25 3.60
N VAL A 465 14.25 13.81 2.38
CA VAL A 465 14.66 13.10 1.16
C VAL A 465 16.12 12.69 1.25
N SER A 466 17.00 13.59 1.70
CA SER A 466 18.44 13.32 1.82
C SER A 466 18.74 12.21 2.83
N ILE A 467 18.06 12.23 3.98
CA ILE A 467 18.20 11.18 5.02
C ILE A 467 17.65 9.85 4.51
N LEU A 468 16.49 9.85 3.86
CA LEU A 468 15.91 8.62 3.32
C LEU A 468 16.81 8.00 2.24
N ASP A 469 17.37 8.82 1.35
CA ASP A 469 18.30 8.38 0.30
C ASP A 469 19.55 7.69 0.89
N ASP A 470 20.16 8.28 1.92
CA ASP A 470 21.31 7.70 2.63
C ASP A 470 20.94 6.39 3.34
N VAL A 471 19.80 6.36 4.06
CA VAL A 471 19.32 5.15 4.75
C VAL A 471 19.09 4.01 3.76
N LEU A 472 18.38 4.25 2.66
CA LEU A 472 18.08 3.24 1.65
C LEU A 472 19.35 2.74 0.95
N THR A 473 20.27 3.66 0.59
CA THR A 473 21.54 3.30 -0.05
C THR A 473 22.41 2.42 0.85
N ARG A 474 22.46 2.71 2.16
CA ARG A 474 23.16 1.85 3.12
C ARG A 474 22.49 0.50 3.26
N MET A 475 21.17 0.47 3.39
CA MET A 475 20.41 -0.74 3.65
C MET A 475 20.38 -1.71 2.47
N GLU A 476 20.38 -1.21 1.23
CA GLU A 476 20.39 -2.05 0.02
C GLU A 476 21.57 -3.04 -0.01
N ALA A 477 22.72 -2.67 0.52
CA ALA A 477 23.88 -3.56 0.57
C ALA A 477 23.75 -4.66 1.64
N HIS A 478 22.88 -4.46 2.64
CA HIS A 478 22.64 -5.40 3.74
C HIS A 478 21.40 -6.27 3.52
N GLN A 479 20.42 -5.74 2.80
CA GLN A 479 19.10 -6.32 2.66
C GLN A 479 18.59 -6.14 1.23
N SER A 480 17.95 -7.19 0.72
CA SER A 480 17.17 -7.15 -0.50
C SER A 480 15.82 -7.76 -0.20
N LYS A 481 14.76 -6.95 -0.30
CA LYS A 481 13.43 -7.36 0.12
C LYS A 481 13.46 -7.84 1.58
N LYS A 482 12.91 -9.02 1.86
CA LYS A 482 12.96 -9.63 3.21
C LYS A 482 14.24 -10.43 3.48
N GLY A 483 15.21 -10.46 2.55
CA GLY A 483 16.40 -11.30 2.64
C GLY A 483 17.67 -10.52 2.95
N SER A 484 18.44 -10.95 3.94
CA SER A 484 19.80 -10.44 4.17
C SER A 484 20.75 -10.89 3.05
N GLN A 485 21.66 -9.99 2.62
CA GLN A 485 22.66 -10.25 1.57
C GLN A 485 24.06 -10.59 2.11
N LEU A 486 24.28 -10.50 3.43
CA LEU A 486 25.55 -10.85 4.10
C LEU A 486 26.81 -10.28 3.42
N ARG A 487 26.78 -9.00 3.04
CA ARG A 487 27.97 -8.30 2.55
C ARG A 487 29.12 -8.33 3.57
N ALA A 488 30.35 -8.19 3.09
CA ALA A 488 31.51 -8.00 3.96
C ALA A 488 31.28 -6.79 4.89
N LEU A 489 31.62 -6.96 6.16
CA LEU A 489 31.46 -5.94 7.19
C LEU A 489 32.78 -5.20 7.37
N HIS A 490 32.71 -3.87 7.32
CA HIS A 490 33.87 -2.97 7.42
C HIS A 490 33.75 -2.00 8.60
N SER A 491 32.80 -2.22 9.52
CA SER A 491 32.52 -1.28 10.61
C SER A 491 33.63 -1.16 11.65
N TRP A 492 34.62 -2.06 11.61
CA TRP A 492 35.80 -2.09 12.47
C TRP A 492 37.10 -2.12 11.65
N ASP A 493 37.02 -1.92 10.33
CA ASP A 493 38.18 -1.76 9.47
C ASP A 493 38.58 -0.28 9.55
N ASN A 494 39.60 0.01 10.37
CA ASN A 494 40.14 1.36 10.55
C ASN A 494 40.84 1.89 9.30
#